data_AF-A0A9J5ZYF4-F1
#
_entry.id   AF-A0A9J5ZYF4-F1
#
_cell.length_a   1.000
_cell.length_b   1.000
_cell.length_c   1.000
_cell.angle_alpha   90.00
_cell.angle_beta   90.00
_cell.angle_gamma   90.00
#
_symmetry.space_group_name_H-M   'P 1'
#
loop_
_entity.id
_entity.type
_entity.pdbx_description
1 polymer ?
#
loop_
_entity_poly.entity_id
_entity_poly.type
_entity_poly.pdbx_seq_one_letter_code
_entity_poly.pdbx_strand_id
1 'polypeptide(L)'
;MNLLRSMNKNIVNKSSSFVIHKLLVLFYFISNSIIFICYAIYIYIKKISIDSMETKVISSGIHHSTLPQSYIRPESDRPRLSEVVDCENVPIIDLGCGDQAQIIRLIGEACQTYGFFQVINHGVPKEAVEQMLRVAGEFFNLPVEEKLKLYSDDPSKTMRLSTSFNVKKETVHNWRDYLRLHCYPLEKYAPEWPSNPSSFRSDKIRNEVIREKEGVACRGGQVREARLRWFGHVKRRGLSAVREIVSRYCTEVRQLGFRLEEAIAESLGLEKECIKEVLGEQGQHMAINFYPPCPQPELTYGLPAHTDPNSLTILLQDLQVTGLQVLKDGKWLAVKPQPDAFVINLGDQLQAVSNGKYKSVWHRAIVNSDQARMSVASFLCPCDSAKISAPKLLTEDGSPVIYQDFTYAEYYKKFWSRNLDQEHCLELFKN
;
A
#
# COMPACT_ATOMS: atom_id res chain seq x y z
N MET A 1 8.62 70.28 -72.49
CA MET A 1 9.81 69.59 -73.02
C MET A 1 10.75 69.35 -71.85
N ASN A 2 10.69 68.18 -71.23
CA ASN A 2 11.33 66.93 -71.63
C ASN A 2 12.78 66.84 -71.17
N LEU A 3 13.04 65.77 -70.41
CA LEU A 3 14.32 65.14 -70.07
C LEU A 3 15.31 66.02 -69.30
N LEU A 4 15.56 65.81 -68.01
CA LEU A 4 16.30 64.65 -67.52
C LEU A 4 15.85 64.25 -66.09
N ARG A 5 14.62 63.71 -66.02
CA ARG A 5 14.28 62.64 -65.08
C ARG A 5 14.77 61.33 -65.69
N SER A 6 15.98 60.88 -65.36
CA SER A 6 16.29 59.44 -65.42
C SER A 6 17.65 59.18 -64.77
N MET A 7 17.69 58.15 -63.91
CA MET A 7 18.91 57.48 -63.42
C MET A 7 19.78 58.20 -62.37
N ASN A 8 19.32 58.27 -61.11
CA ASN A 8 20.11 57.72 -59.98
C ASN A 8 19.37 57.68 -58.62
N LYS A 9 18.15 57.12 -58.57
CA LYS A 9 17.43 56.85 -57.31
C LYS A 9 16.93 55.41 -57.16
N ASN A 10 17.63 54.44 -57.78
CA ASN A 10 17.17 53.05 -57.82
C ASN A 10 18.16 51.99 -57.32
N ILE A 11 19.27 52.36 -56.65
CA ILE A 11 20.27 51.35 -56.22
C ILE A 11 20.37 51.17 -54.70
N VAL A 12 19.81 52.06 -53.86
CA VAL A 12 19.99 51.95 -52.39
C VAL A 12 18.75 51.45 -51.62
N ASN A 13 17.56 51.39 -52.24
CA ASN A 13 16.32 51.01 -51.52
C ASN A 13 15.68 49.66 -51.90
N LYS A 14 16.20 48.95 -52.92
CA LYS A 14 15.72 47.59 -53.25
C LYS A 14 16.54 46.48 -52.58
N SER A 15 17.80 46.73 -52.27
CA SER A 15 18.72 45.76 -51.67
C SER A 15 18.39 45.50 -50.19
N SER A 16 18.01 46.53 -49.44
CA SER A 16 17.72 46.46 -48.00
C SER A 16 16.40 45.74 -47.69
N SER A 17 15.35 45.99 -48.48
CA SER A 17 14.05 45.31 -48.34
C SER A 17 14.13 43.81 -48.67
N PHE A 18 14.92 43.46 -49.68
CA PHE A 18 15.12 42.06 -50.08
C PHE A 18 15.96 41.27 -49.05
N VAL A 19 16.96 41.91 -48.45
CA VAL A 19 17.78 41.31 -47.37
C VAL A 19 16.95 41.15 -46.09
N ILE A 20 16.13 42.13 -45.72
CA ILE A 20 15.22 42.03 -44.55
C ILE A 20 14.16 40.95 -44.77
N HIS A 21 13.58 40.85 -45.97
CA HIS A 21 12.62 39.79 -46.28
C HIS A 21 13.27 38.40 -46.25
N LYS A 22 14.48 38.24 -46.80
CA LYS A 22 15.24 36.99 -46.68
C LYS A 22 15.60 36.64 -45.24
N LEU A 23 15.94 37.62 -44.40
CA LEU A 23 16.21 37.42 -42.98
C LEU A 23 14.95 37.02 -42.21
N LEU A 24 13.80 37.64 -42.49
CA LEU A 24 12.51 37.28 -41.86
C LEU A 24 12.05 35.88 -42.29
N VAL A 25 12.20 35.53 -43.57
CA VAL A 25 11.93 34.17 -44.08
C VAL A 25 12.89 33.17 -43.42
N LEU A 26 14.19 33.50 -43.32
CA LEU A 26 15.17 32.66 -42.62
C LEU A 26 14.84 32.52 -41.13
N PHE A 27 14.40 33.59 -40.45
CA PHE A 27 13.96 33.56 -39.05
C PHE A 27 12.69 32.73 -38.88
N TYR A 28 11.76 32.80 -39.84
CA TYR A 28 10.55 31.99 -39.88
C TYR A 28 10.87 30.51 -40.09
N PHE A 29 11.82 30.18 -40.97
CA PHE A 29 12.28 28.80 -41.16
C PHE A 29 13.06 28.28 -39.96
N ILE A 30 13.95 29.08 -39.36
CA ILE A 30 14.69 28.70 -38.16
C ILE A 30 13.74 28.51 -36.97
N SER A 31 12.77 29.42 -36.76
CA SER A 31 11.81 29.30 -35.66
C SER A 31 10.88 28.10 -35.82
N ASN A 32 10.37 27.82 -37.01
CA ASN A 32 9.60 26.60 -37.28
C ASN A 32 10.45 25.34 -37.12
N SER A 33 11.74 25.38 -37.51
CA SER A 33 12.66 24.25 -37.31
C SER A 33 12.94 24.01 -35.83
N ILE A 34 13.10 25.07 -35.02
CA ILE A 34 13.24 24.97 -33.56
C ILE A 34 11.98 24.40 -32.93
N ILE A 35 10.79 24.84 -33.35
CA ILE A 35 9.51 24.28 -32.86
C ILE A 35 9.40 22.80 -33.21
N PHE A 36 9.77 22.40 -34.43
CA PHE A 36 9.75 21.00 -34.85
C PHE A 36 10.77 20.16 -34.08
N ILE A 37 11.97 20.68 -33.82
CA ILE A 37 12.99 20.04 -32.98
C ILE A 37 12.50 19.92 -31.53
N CYS A 38 11.93 20.97 -30.94
CA CYS A 38 11.37 20.92 -29.59
C CYS A 38 10.20 19.93 -29.49
N TYR A 39 9.35 19.84 -30.53
CA TYR A 39 8.26 18.87 -30.59
C TYR A 39 8.77 17.44 -30.78
N ALA A 40 9.78 17.22 -31.62
CA ALA A 40 10.44 15.94 -31.79
C ALA A 40 11.17 15.49 -30.51
N ILE A 41 11.86 16.41 -29.83
CA ILE A 41 12.46 16.18 -28.50
C ILE A 41 11.37 15.87 -27.47
N TYR A 42 10.25 16.60 -27.47
CA TYR A 42 9.12 16.31 -26.59
C TYR A 42 8.53 14.92 -26.84
N ILE A 43 8.32 14.54 -28.10
CA ILE A 43 7.87 13.19 -28.48
C ILE A 43 8.90 12.14 -28.09
N TYR A 44 10.19 12.40 -28.32
CA TYR A 44 11.27 11.47 -27.98
C TYR A 44 11.43 11.31 -26.47
N ILE A 45 11.32 12.38 -25.68
CA ILE A 45 11.29 12.33 -24.21
C ILE A 45 10.03 11.61 -23.73
N LYS A 46 8.86 11.88 -24.33
CA LYS A 46 7.61 11.13 -24.05
C LYS A 46 7.80 9.65 -24.36
N LYS A 47 8.44 9.30 -25.47
CA LYS A 47 8.70 7.93 -25.89
C LYS A 47 9.68 7.23 -24.94
N ILE A 48 10.81 7.86 -24.59
CA ILE A 48 11.73 7.36 -23.56
C ILE A 48 11.00 7.18 -22.23
N SER A 49 10.14 8.12 -21.83
CA SER A 49 9.36 8.03 -20.62
C SER A 49 8.40 6.84 -20.65
N ILE A 50 7.72 6.60 -21.78
CA ILE A 50 6.81 5.45 -22.00
C ILE A 50 7.60 4.13 -21.97
N ASP A 51 8.72 4.04 -22.69
CA ASP A 51 9.58 2.84 -22.72
C ASP A 51 10.19 2.57 -21.31
N SER A 52 10.47 3.61 -20.53
CA SER A 52 10.90 3.50 -19.12
C SER A 52 9.78 3.12 -18.15
N MET A 53 8.52 3.34 -18.53
CA MET A 53 7.33 2.96 -17.77
C MET A 53 6.92 1.52 -18.08
N GLU A 54 7.06 1.05 -19.32
CA GLU A 54 6.89 -0.36 -19.69
C GLU A 54 7.83 -1.28 -18.90
N THR A 55 9.00 -0.78 -18.49
CA THR A 55 9.98 -1.54 -17.68
C THR A 55 9.69 -1.53 -16.17
N LYS A 56 8.76 -0.69 -15.66
CA LYS A 56 8.43 -0.60 -14.23
C LYS A 56 7.02 -1.09 -13.99
N VAL A 57 6.96 -2.35 -13.57
CA VAL A 57 5.77 -3.16 -13.39
C VAL A 57 4.91 -2.60 -12.25
N ILE A 58 3.86 -1.85 -12.60
CA ILE A 58 2.74 -1.54 -11.72
C ILE A 58 1.51 -2.13 -12.39
N SER A 59 0.82 -3.04 -11.72
CA SER A 59 -0.33 -3.76 -12.27
C SER A 59 -1.49 -2.82 -12.65
N SER A 60 -1.63 -1.70 -11.93
CA SER A 60 -2.60 -0.64 -12.26
C SER A 60 -2.14 0.35 -13.34
N GLY A 61 -0.94 0.19 -13.89
CA GLY A 61 -0.32 1.17 -14.79
C GLY A 61 -0.75 1.07 -16.25
N ILE A 62 -1.14 -0.13 -16.70
CA ILE A 62 -1.44 -0.44 -18.10
C ILE A 62 -2.73 -1.28 -18.14
N HIS A 63 -3.64 -0.95 -19.06
CA HIS A 63 -4.81 -1.79 -19.29
C HIS A 63 -4.41 -3.03 -20.10
N HIS A 64 -4.56 -4.21 -19.51
CA HIS A 64 -4.25 -5.48 -20.13
C HIS A 64 -5.52 -6.17 -20.62
N SER A 65 -5.62 -6.47 -21.92
CA SER A 65 -6.70 -7.31 -22.46
C SER A 65 -6.51 -8.80 -22.14
N THR A 66 -5.25 -9.21 -21.92
CA THR A 66 -4.84 -10.57 -21.55
C THR A 66 -3.73 -10.48 -20.52
N LEU A 67 -3.66 -11.45 -19.62
CA LEU A 67 -2.67 -11.46 -18.55
C LEU A 67 -1.25 -11.65 -19.12
N PRO A 68 -0.26 -10.81 -18.78
CA PRO A 68 1.11 -10.99 -19.25
C PRO A 68 1.73 -12.28 -18.69
N GLN A 69 2.65 -12.90 -19.45
CA GLN A 69 3.25 -14.18 -19.08
C GLN A 69 3.95 -14.16 -17.71
N SER A 70 4.52 -13.02 -17.31
CA SER A 70 5.17 -12.83 -16.01
C SER A 70 4.21 -12.87 -14.81
N TYR A 71 2.90 -12.89 -15.03
CA TYR A 71 1.88 -13.03 -13.98
C TYR A 71 1.15 -14.38 -14.03
N ILE A 72 1.34 -15.16 -15.09
CA ILE A 72 0.68 -16.45 -15.27
C ILE A 72 1.39 -17.50 -14.41
N ARG A 73 0.65 -18.06 -13.45
CA ARG A 73 1.10 -19.14 -12.58
C ARG A 73 1.19 -20.48 -13.35
N PRO A 74 2.16 -21.35 -13.03
CA PRO A 74 2.16 -22.74 -13.47
C PRO A 74 0.85 -23.43 -13.08
N GLU A 75 0.38 -24.40 -13.87
CA GLU A 75 -0.90 -25.08 -13.63
C GLU A 75 -1.05 -25.66 -12.22
N SER A 76 0.04 -26.19 -11.66
CA SER A 76 0.08 -26.74 -10.30
C SER A 76 -0.15 -25.70 -9.20
N ASP A 77 0.09 -24.41 -9.50
CA ASP A 77 0.01 -23.28 -8.57
C ASP A 77 -1.13 -22.30 -8.93
N ARG A 78 -2.02 -22.65 -9.86
CA ARG A 78 -3.16 -21.78 -10.19
C ARG A 78 -4.25 -21.82 -9.11
N PRO A 79 -4.96 -20.70 -8.89
CA PRO A 79 -6.13 -20.67 -8.01
C PRO A 79 -7.19 -21.68 -8.46
N ARG A 80 -7.40 -22.74 -7.69
CA ARG A 80 -8.53 -23.67 -7.88
C ARG A 80 -9.80 -23.10 -7.26
N LEU A 81 -10.36 -22.06 -7.89
CA LEU A 81 -11.46 -21.26 -7.32
C LEU A 81 -12.72 -22.08 -7.06
N SER A 82 -12.97 -23.14 -7.82
CA SER A 82 -14.10 -24.06 -7.63
C SER A 82 -14.01 -24.92 -6.36
N GLU A 83 -12.82 -25.06 -5.77
CA GLU A 83 -12.60 -25.85 -4.55
C GLU A 83 -12.78 -25.02 -3.26
N VAL A 84 -13.05 -23.71 -3.40
CA VAL A 84 -13.19 -22.78 -2.27
C VAL A 84 -14.57 -22.94 -1.62
N VAL A 85 -14.57 -23.13 -0.31
CA VAL A 85 -15.81 -23.24 0.47
C VAL A 85 -16.29 -21.84 0.84
N ASP A 86 -17.54 -21.55 0.52
CA ASP A 86 -18.17 -20.25 0.79
C ASP A 86 -19.24 -20.30 1.92
N CYS A 87 -19.58 -21.49 2.43
CA CYS A 87 -20.62 -21.63 3.47
C CYS A 87 -20.11 -21.47 4.91
N GLU A 88 -18.80 -21.51 5.14
CA GLU A 88 -18.16 -21.37 6.45
C GLU A 88 -17.33 -20.08 6.45
N ASN A 89 -17.50 -19.24 7.48
CA ASN A 89 -16.73 -18.01 7.65
C ASN A 89 -15.92 -18.09 8.96
N VAL A 90 -14.85 -17.31 9.04
CA VAL A 90 -14.09 -17.18 10.30
C VAL A 90 -14.99 -16.59 11.40
N PRO A 91 -14.75 -16.93 12.68
CA PRO A 91 -15.55 -16.44 13.80
C PRO A 91 -15.62 -14.90 13.84
N ILE A 92 -16.77 -14.34 14.18
CA ILE A 92 -16.94 -12.91 14.44
C ILE A 92 -17.08 -12.73 15.95
N ILE A 93 -16.22 -11.89 16.53
CA ILE A 93 -16.14 -11.66 17.97
C ILE A 93 -16.50 -10.19 18.25
N ASP A 94 -17.51 -10.00 19.10
CA ASP A 94 -17.93 -8.68 19.57
C ASP A 94 -17.10 -8.27 20.79
N LEU A 95 -16.18 -7.31 20.61
CA LEU A 95 -15.33 -6.81 21.70
C LEU A 95 -16.08 -5.81 22.62
N GLY A 96 -17.29 -5.39 22.23
CA GLY A 96 -18.12 -4.45 22.97
C GLY A 96 -19.27 -5.12 23.74
N CYS A 97 -19.33 -6.46 23.80
CA CYS A 97 -20.44 -7.16 24.44
C CYS A 97 -20.51 -7.01 25.98
N GLY A 98 -19.42 -6.55 26.62
CA GLY A 98 -19.34 -6.33 28.06
C GLY A 98 -18.99 -7.57 28.89
N ASP A 99 -18.82 -8.74 28.28
CA ASP A 99 -18.38 -9.98 28.93
C ASP A 99 -16.94 -10.34 28.54
N GLN A 100 -15.99 -9.89 29.36
CA GLN A 100 -14.56 -10.10 29.12
C GLN A 100 -14.19 -11.60 29.08
N ALA A 101 -14.80 -12.42 29.94
CA ALA A 101 -14.48 -13.84 30.00
C ALA A 101 -14.96 -14.57 28.73
N GLN A 102 -16.12 -14.20 28.21
CA GLN A 102 -16.61 -14.70 26.93
C GLN A 102 -15.70 -14.28 25.77
N ILE A 103 -15.27 -13.01 25.73
CA ILE A 103 -14.36 -12.50 24.69
C ILE A 103 -13.05 -13.30 24.68
N ILE A 104 -12.41 -13.46 25.83
CA ILE A 104 -11.14 -14.21 25.99
C ILE A 104 -11.31 -15.66 25.50
N ARG A 105 -12.40 -16.33 25.91
CA ARG A 105 -12.69 -17.71 25.49
C ARG A 105 -12.84 -17.83 23.97
N LEU A 106 -13.65 -16.94 23.36
CA LEU A 106 -13.90 -16.96 21.91
C LEU A 106 -12.63 -16.66 21.10
N ILE A 107 -11.78 -15.74 21.59
CA ILE A 107 -10.47 -15.47 20.98
C ILE A 107 -9.60 -16.72 21.03
N GLY A 108 -9.48 -17.37 22.19
CA GLY A 108 -8.70 -18.60 22.32
C GLY A 108 -9.17 -19.72 21.38
N GLU A 109 -10.48 -19.94 21.28
CA GLU A 109 -11.09 -20.91 20.38
C GLU A 109 -10.78 -20.60 18.90
N ALA A 110 -10.87 -19.34 18.52
CA ALA A 110 -10.56 -18.89 17.16
C ALA A 110 -9.06 -19.03 16.84
N CYS A 111 -8.18 -18.65 17.75
CA CYS A 111 -6.73 -18.79 17.63
C CYS A 111 -6.29 -20.27 17.46
N GLN A 112 -6.94 -21.18 18.18
CA GLN A 112 -6.65 -22.62 18.12
C GLN A 112 -7.21 -23.29 16.85
N THR A 113 -8.44 -22.93 16.47
CA THR A 113 -9.20 -23.65 15.44
C THR A 113 -8.96 -23.06 14.05
N TYR A 114 -8.92 -21.74 13.93
CA TYR A 114 -8.84 -21.01 12.66
C TYR A 114 -7.52 -20.27 12.48
N GLY A 115 -6.89 -19.80 13.56
CA GLY A 115 -5.80 -18.81 13.48
C GLY A 115 -6.23 -17.45 12.93
N PHE A 116 -7.53 -17.28 12.68
CA PHE A 116 -8.20 -16.13 12.07
C PHE A 116 -9.53 -15.88 12.76
N PHE A 117 -9.91 -14.61 12.88
CA PHE A 117 -11.23 -14.18 13.32
C PHE A 117 -11.52 -12.75 12.85
N GLN A 118 -12.76 -12.31 12.97
CA GLN A 118 -13.17 -10.93 12.75
C GLN A 118 -13.55 -10.30 14.09
N VAL A 119 -13.27 -9.02 14.27
CA VAL A 119 -13.67 -8.27 15.46
C VAL A 119 -14.57 -7.11 15.10
N ILE A 120 -15.67 -6.95 15.82
CA ILE A 120 -16.58 -5.78 15.74
C ILE A 120 -16.59 -5.06 17.10
N ASN A 121 -17.15 -3.84 17.13
CA ASN A 121 -17.16 -2.98 18.32
C ASN A 121 -15.77 -2.85 18.96
N HIS A 122 -14.76 -2.81 18.10
CA HIS A 122 -13.35 -2.88 18.47
C HIS A 122 -12.78 -1.59 19.07
N GLY A 123 -13.56 -0.51 19.16
CA GLY A 123 -13.14 0.75 19.78
C GLY A 123 -12.31 1.69 18.89
N VAL A 124 -11.69 1.20 17.80
CA VAL A 124 -11.09 2.08 16.76
C VAL A 124 -12.17 3.01 16.18
N PRO A 125 -11.97 4.34 16.19
CA PRO A 125 -12.96 5.29 15.68
C PRO A 125 -13.28 5.07 14.20
N LYS A 126 -14.58 4.99 13.88
CA LYS A 126 -15.07 4.84 12.49
C LYS A 126 -14.52 5.91 11.55
N GLU A 127 -14.45 7.15 12.02
CA GLU A 127 -13.87 8.27 11.27
C GLU A 127 -12.42 7.99 10.83
N ALA A 128 -11.59 7.40 11.70
CA ALA A 128 -10.20 7.09 11.38
C ALA A 128 -10.10 6.01 10.28
N VAL A 129 -10.98 5.00 10.32
CA VAL A 129 -11.08 3.96 9.29
C VAL A 129 -11.52 4.55 7.95
N GLU A 130 -12.58 5.36 7.94
CA GLU A 130 -13.10 5.99 6.73
C GLU A 130 -12.08 6.95 6.09
N GLN A 131 -11.37 7.74 6.91
CA GLN A 131 -10.30 8.62 6.44
C GLN A 131 -9.11 7.83 5.88
N MET A 132 -8.73 6.71 6.51
CA MET A 132 -7.66 5.85 6.01
C MET A 132 -8.01 5.25 4.64
N LEU A 133 -9.24 4.73 4.47
CA LEU A 133 -9.70 4.20 3.18
C LEU A 133 -9.76 5.27 2.09
N ARG A 134 -10.20 6.49 2.45
CA ARG A 134 -10.19 7.63 1.53
C ARG A 134 -8.77 7.96 1.06
N VAL A 135 -7.83 8.10 2.00
CA VAL A 135 -6.41 8.38 1.68
C VAL A 135 -5.81 7.28 0.80
N ALA A 136 -6.08 6.01 1.11
CA ALA A 136 -5.62 4.89 0.31
C ALA A 136 -6.20 4.91 -1.11
N GLY A 137 -7.51 5.16 -1.26
CA GLY A 137 -8.16 5.29 -2.56
C GLY A 137 -7.61 6.45 -3.39
N GLU A 138 -7.45 7.63 -2.77
CA GLU A 138 -6.88 8.78 -3.46
C GLU A 138 -5.42 8.54 -3.90
N PHE A 139 -4.64 7.82 -3.09
CA PHE A 139 -3.27 7.44 -3.46
C PHE A 139 -3.25 6.53 -4.70
N PHE A 140 -4.04 5.47 -4.73
CA PHE A 140 -4.02 4.52 -5.86
C PHE A 140 -4.65 5.09 -7.13
N ASN A 141 -5.52 6.11 -7.00
CA ASN A 141 -6.07 6.91 -8.10
C ASN A 141 -5.11 7.97 -8.64
N LEU A 142 -3.92 8.18 -8.05
CA LEU A 142 -2.92 9.08 -8.61
C LEU A 142 -2.45 8.60 -10.00
N PRO A 143 -2.04 9.54 -10.89
CA PRO A 143 -1.37 9.19 -12.13
C PRO A 143 -0.19 8.24 -11.88
N VAL A 144 0.01 7.30 -12.81
CA VAL A 144 1.06 6.27 -12.70
C VAL A 144 2.43 6.90 -12.54
N GLU A 145 2.69 8.02 -13.21
CA GLU A 145 3.94 8.77 -13.13
C GLU A 145 4.21 9.34 -11.72
N GLU A 146 3.15 9.71 -10.98
CA GLU A 146 3.28 10.16 -9.60
C GLU A 146 3.53 8.99 -8.65
N LYS A 147 2.84 7.85 -8.87
CA LYS A 147 3.04 6.61 -8.10
C LYS A 147 4.45 6.05 -8.29
N LEU A 148 4.96 6.03 -9.51
CA LEU A 148 6.29 5.51 -9.85
C LEU A 148 7.45 6.25 -9.17
N LYS A 149 7.26 7.49 -8.71
CA LYS A 149 8.26 8.22 -7.92
C LYS A 149 8.56 7.56 -6.57
N LEU A 150 7.60 6.77 -6.07
CA LEU A 150 7.68 6.06 -4.79
C LEU A 150 8.04 4.58 -4.98
N TYR A 151 8.19 4.12 -6.22
CA TYR A 151 8.50 2.72 -6.52
C TYR A 151 9.91 2.34 -6.06
N SER A 152 10.04 1.18 -5.41
CA SER A 152 11.34 0.59 -5.10
C SER A 152 11.26 -0.93 -4.95
N ASP A 153 12.25 -1.64 -5.48
CA ASP A 153 12.46 -3.08 -5.25
C ASP A 153 13.39 -3.36 -4.05
N ASP A 154 13.84 -2.33 -3.34
CA ASP A 154 14.73 -2.47 -2.19
C ASP A 154 13.92 -2.83 -0.94
N PRO A 155 14.05 -4.07 -0.41
CA PRO A 155 13.28 -4.50 0.74
C PRO A 155 13.63 -3.73 2.03
N SER A 156 14.78 -3.04 2.07
CA SER A 156 15.21 -2.25 3.22
C SER A 156 14.56 -0.86 3.32
N LYS A 157 13.89 -0.40 2.26
CA LYS A 157 13.16 0.86 2.27
C LYS A 157 11.96 0.78 3.21
N THR A 158 11.96 1.68 4.18
CA THR A 158 10.93 1.97 5.20
C THR A 158 9.61 2.47 4.60
N MET A 159 9.68 3.14 3.45
CA MET A 159 8.53 3.53 2.64
C MET A 159 8.82 3.17 1.18
N ARG A 160 7.93 2.38 0.57
CA ARG A 160 8.02 2.04 -0.85
C ARG A 160 6.68 1.63 -1.44
N LEU A 161 6.47 1.98 -2.70
CA LEU A 161 5.51 1.32 -3.57
C LEU A 161 6.19 0.15 -4.27
N SER A 162 5.51 -0.99 -4.38
CA SER A 162 5.98 -2.13 -5.17
C SER A 162 4.77 -2.94 -5.67
N THR A 163 4.99 -3.84 -6.62
CA THR A 163 3.94 -4.72 -7.15
C THR A 163 4.01 -6.12 -6.54
N SER A 164 5.21 -6.63 -6.28
CA SER A 164 5.41 -8.01 -5.83
C SER A 164 6.21 -8.07 -4.53
N PHE A 165 6.25 -9.24 -3.89
CA PHE A 165 6.87 -9.38 -2.58
C PHE A 165 8.40 -9.29 -2.69
N ASN A 166 8.99 -10.02 -3.64
CA ASN A 166 10.40 -9.91 -3.98
C ASN A 166 10.63 -9.99 -5.51
N VAL A 167 10.38 -8.88 -6.20
CA VAL A 167 10.45 -8.76 -7.66
C VAL A 167 11.75 -9.31 -8.27
N LYS A 168 12.87 -9.22 -7.53
CA LYS A 168 14.18 -9.69 -8.01
C LYS A 168 14.38 -11.20 -7.90
N LYS A 169 13.68 -11.88 -6.99
CA LYS A 169 13.78 -13.33 -6.78
C LYS A 169 12.64 -14.10 -7.47
N GLU A 170 11.51 -13.44 -7.66
CA GLU A 170 10.30 -14.06 -8.20
C GLU A 170 10.34 -14.14 -9.73
N THR A 171 10.00 -15.32 -10.26
CA THR A 171 9.80 -15.54 -11.71
C THR A 171 8.37 -15.25 -12.14
N VAL A 172 7.41 -15.28 -11.20
CA VAL A 172 5.99 -14.96 -11.41
C VAL A 172 5.59 -13.87 -10.43
N HIS A 173 5.16 -12.73 -10.96
CA HIS A 173 4.72 -11.56 -10.21
C HIS A 173 3.26 -11.68 -9.75
N ASN A 174 2.93 -10.92 -8.71
CA ASN A 174 1.59 -10.89 -8.14
C ASN A 174 0.76 -9.76 -8.76
N TRP A 175 -0.53 -10.03 -9.04
CA TRP A 175 -1.46 -9.05 -9.60
C TRP A 175 -1.97 -8.07 -8.52
N ARG A 176 -1.04 -7.27 -8.00
CA ARG A 176 -1.26 -6.34 -6.89
C ARG A 176 -0.25 -5.20 -6.99
N ASP A 177 -0.64 -4.04 -6.51
CA ASP A 177 0.27 -2.97 -6.11
C ASP A 177 0.11 -2.73 -4.61
N TYR A 178 1.19 -2.44 -3.89
CA TYR A 178 1.11 -2.12 -2.46
C TYR A 178 2.06 -1.02 -2.05
N LEU A 179 1.56 -0.10 -1.21
CA LEU A 179 2.36 0.90 -0.52
C LEU A 179 2.71 0.35 0.87
N ARG A 180 3.99 0.06 1.08
CA ARG A 180 4.55 -0.36 2.37
C ARG A 180 4.99 0.86 3.15
N LEU A 181 4.56 0.95 4.41
CA LEU A 181 4.94 1.99 5.36
C LEU A 181 5.46 1.32 6.64
N HIS A 182 6.62 1.75 7.13
CA HIS A 182 6.96 1.57 8.54
C HIS A 182 6.18 2.60 9.34
N CYS A 183 5.54 2.16 10.42
CA CYS A 183 4.56 2.96 11.16
C CYS A 183 5.07 3.38 12.53
N TYR A 184 5.61 2.45 13.32
CA TYR A 184 6.05 2.74 14.68
C TYR A 184 7.54 2.43 14.88
N PRO A 185 8.32 3.32 15.55
CA PRO A 185 7.90 4.60 16.14
C PRO A 185 7.54 5.67 15.09
N LEU A 186 6.45 6.42 15.34
CA LEU A 186 5.84 7.33 14.36
C LEU A 186 6.76 8.50 14.01
N GLU A 187 7.41 9.09 15.01
CA GLU A 187 8.33 10.21 14.88
C GLU A 187 9.52 9.91 13.95
N LYS A 188 9.89 8.63 13.85
CA LYS A 188 10.94 8.15 12.96
C LYS A 188 10.46 8.02 11.52
N TYR A 189 9.29 7.42 11.31
CA TYR A 189 8.87 6.99 9.97
C TYR A 189 7.86 7.91 9.29
N ALA A 190 6.95 8.55 10.03
CA ALA A 190 5.95 9.46 9.47
C ALA A 190 6.51 10.61 8.61
N PRO A 191 7.71 11.18 8.91
CA PRO A 191 8.32 12.19 8.05
C PRO A 191 8.66 11.70 6.63
N GLU A 192 8.84 10.40 6.42
CA GLU A 192 9.19 9.80 5.14
C GLU A 192 7.97 9.45 4.27
N TRP A 193 6.77 9.40 4.85
CA TRP A 193 5.58 8.96 4.13
C TRP A 193 5.17 9.93 3.02
N PRO A 194 4.47 9.40 1.98
CA PRO A 194 3.91 10.22 0.93
C PRO A 194 3.01 11.29 1.54
N SER A 195 3.21 12.51 1.11
CA SER A 195 2.40 13.66 1.52
C SER A 195 1.40 14.08 0.43
N ASN A 196 1.37 13.32 -0.68
CA ASN A 196 0.39 13.43 -1.76
C ASN A 196 -0.77 12.46 -1.47
N PRO A 197 -2.01 12.81 -1.83
CA PRO A 197 -2.35 13.18 -3.20
C PRO A 197 -2.76 14.65 -3.35
N SER A 198 -2.50 15.19 -4.54
CA SER A 198 -2.83 16.56 -4.96
C SER A 198 -4.34 16.89 -4.94
N SER A 199 -5.20 15.93 -4.58
CA SER A 199 -6.65 16.03 -4.38
C SER A 199 -7.04 16.82 -3.14
N PHE A 200 -6.14 17.03 -2.16
CA PHE A 200 -6.35 18.02 -1.08
C PHE A 200 -6.05 19.47 -1.48
N ARG A 201 -5.88 19.75 -2.78
CA ARG A 201 -6.30 21.05 -3.28
C ARG A 201 -7.80 21.10 -3.06
N SER A 202 -8.19 21.65 -1.91
CA SER A 202 -9.52 22.22 -1.64
C SER A 202 -10.20 22.46 -2.96
N ASP A 203 -11.39 21.90 -3.13
CA ASP A 203 -12.31 22.20 -4.20
C ASP A 203 -11.95 23.54 -4.82
N LYS A 204 -11.75 23.54 -6.14
CA LYS A 204 -12.05 24.74 -6.90
C LYS A 204 -13.52 25.04 -6.64
N ILE A 205 -13.87 25.58 -5.47
CA ILE A 205 -14.89 26.59 -5.35
C ILE A 205 -14.45 27.59 -6.39
N ARG A 206 -15.15 27.53 -7.52
CA ARG A 206 -14.98 28.39 -8.68
C ARG A 206 -14.65 29.78 -8.17
N ASN A 207 -13.39 30.17 -8.30
CA ASN A 207 -12.95 31.54 -7.99
C ASN A 207 -13.74 32.57 -8.83
N GLU A 208 -14.45 32.14 -9.87
CA GLU A 208 -15.43 32.92 -10.62
C GLU A 208 -16.64 33.34 -9.78
N VAL A 209 -17.18 32.46 -8.91
CA VAL A 209 -18.37 32.73 -8.09
C VAL A 209 -18.09 33.72 -6.94
N ILE A 210 -16.87 33.72 -6.41
CA ILE A 210 -16.43 34.70 -5.40
C ILE A 210 -16.04 36.03 -6.06
N ARG A 211 -15.47 36.00 -7.27
CA ARG A 211 -15.14 37.21 -8.05
C ARG A 211 -16.37 38.02 -8.44
N GLU A 212 -17.50 37.36 -8.73
CA GLU A 212 -18.78 38.03 -8.98
C GLU A 212 -19.42 38.60 -7.70
N LYS A 213 -19.22 37.96 -6.54
CA LYS A 213 -19.85 38.39 -5.28
C LYS A 213 -19.09 39.47 -4.51
N GLU A 214 -17.76 39.56 -4.64
CA GLU A 214 -16.94 40.42 -3.75
C GLU A 214 -16.43 41.73 -4.39
N GLY A 215 -16.65 41.98 -5.68
CA GLY A 215 -16.46 43.32 -6.27
C GLY A 215 -15.10 44.01 -6.06
N VAL A 216 -13.98 43.27 -6.00
CA VAL A 216 -12.65 43.87 -5.69
C VAL A 216 -11.82 44.13 -6.96
N ALA A 217 -11.52 45.40 -7.23
CA ALA A 217 -10.61 45.83 -8.29
C ALA A 217 -9.12 45.68 -7.88
N CYS A 218 -8.29 45.23 -8.84
CA CYS A 218 -6.85 45.03 -8.65
C CYS A 218 -6.09 46.36 -8.47
N ARG A 219 -5.32 46.51 -7.38
CA ARG A 219 -4.15 47.42 -7.33
C ARG A 219 -2.85 46.64 -7.15
N GLY A 220 -1.83 47.08 -7.87
CA GLY A 220 -0.58 46.34 -8.11
C GLY A 220 0.34 46.19 -6.90
N GLY A 221 1.21 45.18 -6.99
CA GLY A 221 2.47 45.10 -6.25
C GLY A 221 2.47 44.21 -5.00
N GLN A 222 1.56 44.39 -4.05
CA GLN A 222 1.66 43.73 -2.73
C GLN A 222 1.01 42.33 -2.65
N VAL A 223 0.22 41.93 -3.65
CA VAL A 223 -0.53 40.66 -3.65
C VAL A 223 0.35 39.45 -4.03
N ARG A 224 1.65 39.61 -4.32
CA ARG A 224 2.52 38.45 -4.66
C ARG A 224 3.09 37.74 -3.42
N GLU A 225 3.57 38.47 -2.42
CA GLU A 225 4.19 37.91 -1.19
C GLU A 225 3.15 37.25 -0.26
N ALA A 226 2.07 37.96 0.08
CA ALA A 226 1.00 37.43 0.94
C ALA A 226 0.32 36.20 0.32
N ARG A 227 0.19 36.19 -1.01
CA ARG A 227 -0.41 35.09 -1.77
C ARG A 227 0.52 33.88 -1.83
N LEU A 228 1.85 34.05 -1.95
CA LEU A 228 2.81 32.95 -1.85
C LEU A 228 2.89 32.37 -0.43
N ARG A 229 2.83 33.21 0.62
CA ARG A 229 2.76 32.76 2.02
C ARG A 229 1.46 32.02 2.32
N TRP A 230 0.33 32.53 1.83
CA TRP A 230 -0.98 31.89 1.97
C TRP A 230 -1.05 30.59 1.17
N PHE A 231 -0.58 30.57 -0.08
CA PHE A 231 -0.45 29.32 -0.86
C PHE A 231 0.49 28.32 -0.18
N GLY A 232 1.61 28.77 0.39
CA GLY A 232 2.51 27.91 1.17
C GLY A 232 1.90 27.43 2.50
N HIS A 233 0.98 28.18 3.11
CA HIS A 233 0.26 27.80 4.32
C HIS A 233 -0.88 26.80 4.01
N VAL A 234 -1.63 27.04 2.95
CA VAL A 234 -2.68 26.12 2.45
C VAL A 234 -2.07 24.80 1.97
N LYS A 235 -0.93 24.84 1.26
CA LYS A 235 -0.21 23.64 0.83
C LYS A 235 0.34 22.84 2.01
N ARG A 236 0.83 23.51 3.06
CA ARG A 236 1.25 22.86 4.32
C ARG A 236 0.09 22.20 5.07
N ARG A 237 -1.11 22.78 5.07
CA ARG A 237 -2.31 22.18 5.68
C ARG A 237 -2.78 20.89 4.99
N GLY A 238 -2.66 20.79 3.66
CA GLY A 238 -3.00 19.55 2.95
C GLY A 238 -1.98 18.42 3.14
N LEU A 239 -0.69 18.77 3.21
CA LEU A 239 0.42 17.81 3.44
C LEU A 239 0.44 17.28 4.89
N SER A 240 0.02 18.10 5.86
CA SER A 240 -0.07 17.69 7.28
C SER A 240 -1.25 16.75 7.52
N ALA A 241 -2.38 16.96 6.83
CA ALA A 241 -3.60 16.16 7.00
C ALA A 241 -3.40 14.67 6.68
N VAL A 242 -2.75 14.29 5.58
CA VAL A 242 -2.55 12.86 5.23
C VAL A 242 -1.71 12.14 6.27
N ARG A 243 -0.61 12.76 6.72
CA ARG A 243 0.27 12.17 7.74
C ARG A 243 -0.42 12.06 9.08
N GLU A 244 -1.21 13.06 9.45
CA GLU A 244 -2.02 13.06 10.67
C GLU A 244 -3.08 11.95 10.62
N ILE A 245 -3.80 11.80 9.50
CA ILE A 245 -4.80 10.75 9.29
C ILE A 245 -4.16 9.36 9.41
N VAL A 246 -3.09 9.11 8.65
CA VAL A 246 -2.42 7.81 8.67
C VAL A 246 -1.79 7.53 10.04
N SER A 247 -1.20 8.54 10.69
CA SER A 247 -0.66 8.39 12.05
C SER A 247 -1.76 8.03 13.05
N ARG A 248 -2.90 8.73 13.01
CA ARG A 248 -4.06 8.44 13.87
C ARG A 248 -4.54 7.02 13.68
N TYR A 249 -4.75 6.58 12.43
CA TYR A 249 -5.14 5.21 12.14
C TYR A 249 -4.14 4.19 12.68
N CYS A 250 -2.83 4.39 12.43
CA CYS A 250 -1.77 3.51 12.92
C CYS A 250 -1.78 3.39 14.44
N THR A 251 -1.93 4.51 15.18
CA THR A 251 -2.00 4.53 16.64
C THR A 251 -3.19 3.74 17.16
N GLU A 252 -4.39 4.00 16.63
CA GLU A 252 -5.62 3.35 17.09
C GLU A 252 -5.59 1.83 16.81
N VAL A 253 -5.14 1.42 15.62
CA VAL A 253 -5.02 0.01 15.25
C VAL A 253 -3.93 -0.69 16.06
N ARG A 254 -2.83 -0.01 16.37
CA ARG A 254 -1.79 -0.56 17.24
C ARG A 254 -2.31 -0.82 18.65
N GLN A 255 -3.08 0.11 19.21
CA GLN A 255 -3.70 -0.06 20.52
C GLN A 255 -4.72 -1.21 20.54
N LEU A 256 -5.50 -1.38 19.46
CA LEU A 256 -6.34 -2.56 19.29
C LEU A 256 -5.50 -3.85 19.31
N GLY A 257 -4.38 -3.88 18.58
CA GLY A 257 -3.50 -5.05 18.54
C GLY A 257 -2.96 -5.46 19.90
N PHE A 258 -2.52 -4.51 20.72
CA PHE A 258 -2.06 -4.81 22.08
C PHE A 258 -3.16 -5.36 22.99
N ARG A 259 -4.38 -4.80 22.93
CA ARG A 259 -5.51 -5.36 23.69
C ARG A 259 -5.87 -6.78 23.24
N LEU A 260 -5.71 -7.08 21.95
CA LEU A 260 -5.90 -8.43 21.43
C LEU A 260 -4.80 -9.37 21.89
N GLU A 261 -3.53 -8.96 21.90
CA GLU A 261 -2.42 -9.76 22.44
C GLU A 261 -2.60 -10.05 23.94
N GLU A 262 -3.08 -9.10 24.72
CA GLU A 262 -3.46 -9.30 26.14
C GLU A 262 -4.54 -10.38 26.28
N ALA A 263 -5.63 -10.29 25.51
CA ALA A 263 -6.69 -11.29 25.54
C ALA A 263 -6.24 -12.67 25.04
N ILE A 264 -5.32 -12.73 24.06
CA ILE A 264 -4.69 -13.96 23.59
C ILE A 264 -3.84 -14.58 24.72
N ALA A 265 -3.07 -13.78 25.46
CA ALA A 265 -2.30 -14.26 26.60
C ALA A 265 -3.21 -14.84 27.69
N GLU A 266 -4.26 -14.11 28.07
CA GLU A 266 -5.23 -14.57 29.08
C GLU A 266 -5.95 -15.86 28.63
N SER A 267 -6.25 -16.00 27.33
CA SER A 267 -6.87 -17.22 26.78
C SER A 267 -5.98 -18.46 26.83
N LEU A 268 -4.66 -18.26 26.97
CA LEU A 268 -3.67 -19.31 27.22
C LEU A 268 -3.45 -19.58 28.72
N GLY A 269 -4.13 -18.84 29.61
CA GLY A 269 -3.91 -18.88 31.05
C GLY A 269 -2.65 -18.13 31.50
N LEU A 270 -2.11 -17.23 30.66
CA LEU A 270 -0.95 -16.41 30.97
C LEU A 270 -1.37 -15.05 31.54
N GLU A 271 -0.44 -14.36 32.19
CA GLU A 271 -0.61 -12.95 32.52
C GLU A 271 -0.69 -12.10 31.25
N LYS A 272 -1.50 -11.03 31.27
CA LYS A 272 -1.78 -10.18 30.10
C LYS A 272 -0.51 -9.59 29.47
N GLU A 273 0.52 -9.26 30.27
CA GLU A 273 1.79 -8.73 29.77
C GLU A 273 2.75 -9.80 29.21
N CYS A 274 2.51 -11.09 29.45
CA CYS A 274 3.48 -12.15 29.17
C CYS A 274 3.92 -12.17 27.69
N ILE A 275 2.96 -12.09 26.77
CA ILE A 275 3.27 -12.05 25.32
C ILE A 275 4.08 -10.80 24.98
N LYS A 276 3.72 -9.64 25.52
CA LYS A 276 4.43 -8.39 25.28
C LYS A 276 5.88 -8.44 25.78
N GLU A 277 6.13 -9.07 26.94
CA GLU A 277 7.48 -9.25 27.48
C GLU A 277 8.36 -10.12 26.57
N VAL A 278 7.79 -11.18 26.00
CA VAL A 278 8.51 -12.05 25.05
C VAL A 278 8.79 -11.34 23.73
N LEU A 279 7.80 -10.62 23.18
CA LEU A 279 7.93 -9.95 21.87
C LEU A 279 8.71 -8.63 21.94
N GLY A 280 8.90 -8.06 23.13
CA GLY A 280 9.62 -6.80 23.36
C GLY A 280 8.88 -5.56 22.85
N GLU A 281 9.60 -4.45 22.69
CA GLU A 281 9.02 -3.21 22.12
C GLU A 281 8.77 -3.40 20.62
N GLN A 282 7.53 -3.73 20.29
CA GLN A 282 7.16 -4.15 18.95
C GLN A 282 7.19 -2.99 17.95
N GLY A 283 7.70 -3.21 16.75
CA GLY A 283 7.47 -2.35 15.60
C GLY A 283 6.02 -2.43 15.10
N GLN A 284 5.66 -1.51 14.22
CA GLN A 284 4.43 -1.61 13.43
C GLN A 284 4.78 -1.33 11.97
N HIS A 285 4.36 -2.20 11.07
CA HIS A 285 4.40 -1.97 9.63
C HIS A 285 2.98 -1.96 9.07
N MET A 286 2.79 -1.32 7.92
CA MET A 286 1.52 -1.32 7.21
C MET A 286 1.72 -1.56 5.72
N ALA A 287 0.84 -2.35 5.12
CA ALA A 287 0.74 -2.50 3.68
C ALA A 287 -0.66 -2.11 3.22
N ILE A 288 -0.73 -1.07 2.41
CA ILE A 288 -1.96 -0.67 1.72
C ILE A 288 -1.92 -1.36 0.36
N ASN A 289 -2.77 -2.36 0.18
CA ASN A 289 -2.82 -3.21 -1.01
C ASN A 289 -3.94 -2.76 -1.95
N PHE A 290 -3.63 -2.69 -3.23
CA PHE A 290 -4.56 -2.44 -4.32
C PHE A 290 -4.48 -3.57 -5.34
N TYR A 291 -5.62 -4.16 -5.65
CA TYR A 291 -5.76 -5.25 -6.60
C TYR A 291 -6.62 -4.75 -7.75
N PRO A 292 -6.03 -4.39 -8.91
CA PRO A 292 -6.81 -3.99 -10.07
C PRO A 292 -7.64 -5.16 -10.63
N PRO A 293 -8.73 -4.90 -11.37
CA PRO A 293 -9.44 -5.95 -12.09
C PRO A 293 -8.47 -6.75 -12.97
N CYS A 294 -8.59 -8.06 -12.95
CA CYS A 294 -7.74 -8.99 -13.67
C CYS A 294 -8.51 -9.61 -14.83
N PRO A 295 -7.99 -9.57 -16.08
CA PRO A 295 -8.69 -10.16 -17.22
C PRO A 295 -8.82 -11.69 -17.14
N GLN A 296 -7.91 -12.36 -16.42
CA GLN A 296 -7.85 -13.83 -16.29
C GLN A 296 -7.52 -14.22 -14.83
N PRO A 297 -8.46 -13.99 -13.88
CA PRO A 297 -8.21 -14.15 -12.44
C PRO A 297 -7.88 -15.60 -12.03
N GLU A 298 -8.26 -16.59 -12.82
CA GLU A 298 -7.96 -18.01 -12.64
C GLU A 298 -6.48 -18.38 -12.90
N LEU A 299 -5.70 -17.46 -13.48
CA LEU A 299 -4.30 -17.71 -13.83
C LEU A 299 -3.30 -17.08 -12.86
N THR A 300 -3.75 -16.29 -11.89
CA THR A 300 -2.85 -15.52 -11.01
C THR A 300 -3.42 -15.27 -9.62
N TYR A 301 -2.57 -14.76 -8.74
CA TYR A 301 -2.97 -14.29 -7.41
C TYR A 301 -2.66 -12.81 -7.25
N GLY A 302 -3.46 -12.14 -6.42
CA GLY A 302 -3.07 -10.85 -5.87
C GLY A 302 -1.97 -11.01 -4.83
N LEU A 303 -2.02 -12.09 -4.05
CA LEU A 303 -0.94 -12.52 -3.16
C LEU A 303 -1.04 -14.05 -2.97
N PRO A 304 0.01 -14.82 -3.23
CA PRO A 304 -0.01 -16.28 -3.10
C PRO A 304 -0.17 -16.72 -1.64
N ALA A 305 -0.36 -18.02 -1.46
CA ALA A 305 -0.41 -18.64 -0.14
C ALA A 305 0.87 -18.35 0.65
N HIS A 306 0.72 -17.85 1.87
CA HIS A 306 1.80 -17.60 2.82
C HIS A 306 1.27 -17.62 4.26
N THR A 307 2.18 -17.66 5.22
CA THR A 307 1.91 -17.30 6.61
C THR A 307 2.59 -15.98 6.95
N ASP A 308 2.08 -15.29 7.96
CA ASP A 308 2.63 -14.00 8.37
C ASP A 308 3.81 -14.19 9.31
N PRO A 309 4.98 -13.58 9.05
CA PRO A 309 6.16 -13.76 9.90
C PRO A 309 6.07 -12.98 11.22
N ASN A 310 5.09 -12.10 11.39
CA ASN A 310 4.99 -11.16 12.50
C ASN A 310 4.23 -11.77 13.69
N SER A 311 3.88 -11.00 14.73
CA SER A 311 3.06 -11.52 15.85
C SER A 311 1.58 -11.56 15.49
N LEU A 312 1.03 -10.42 15.11
CA LEU A 312 -0.39 -10.23 14.85
C LEU A 312 -0.60 -9.33 13.64
N THR A 313 -1.55 -9.71 12.79
CA THR A 313 -1.98 -8.91 11.64
C THR A 313 -3.42 -8.44 11.85
N ILE A 314 -3.65 -7.15 11.60
CA ILE A 314 -4.96 -6.49 11.67
C ILE A 314 -5.28 -5.96 10.28
N LEU A 315 -6.24 -6.58 9.63
CA LEU A 315 -6.58 -6.35 8.23
C LEU A 315 -7.93 -5.64 8.12
N LEU A 316 -7.90 -4.44 7.55
CA LEU A 316 -9.07 -3.76 7.03
C LEU A 316 -9.34 -4.24 5.60
N GLN A 317 -10.52 -4.81 5.37
CA GLN A 317 -10.92 -5.32 4.07
C GLN A 317 -11.85 -4.36 3.33
N ASP A 318 -11.87 -4.48 2.00
CA ASP A 318 -12.93 -3.95 1.16
C ASP A 318 -14.27 -4.61 1.52
N LEU A 319 -15.33 -3.81 1.69
CA LEU A 319 -16.67 -4.30 2.03
C LEU A 319 -17.46 -4.80 0.81
N GLN A 320 -17.05 -4.43 -0.40
CA GLN A 320 -17.75 -4.80 -1.63
C GLN A 320 -17.09 -5.98 -2.34
N VAL A 321 -15.78 -6.16 -2.16
CA VAL A 321 -15.01 -7.16 -2.92
C VAL A 321 -14.31 -8.16 -1.99
N THR A 322 -14.80 -9.40 -2.00
CA THR A 322 -14.15 -10.55 -1.35
C THR A 322 -12.84 -10.88 -2.05
N GLY A 323 -11.85 -11.38 -1.30
CA GLY A 323 -10.60 -11.84 -1.93
C GLY A 323 -9.64 -12.57 -1.01
N LEU A 324 -9.75 -12.36 0.30
CA LEU A 324 -8.98 -13.15 1.27
C LEU A 324 -9.53 -14.57 1.35
N GLN A 325 -8.63 -15.55 1.29
CA GLN A 325 -8.92 -16.95 1.52
C GLN A 325 -7.96 -17.51 2.57
N VAL A 326 -8.50 -18.32 3.49
CA VAL A 326 -7.76 -18.93 4.61
C VAL A 326 -7.82 -20.45 4.47
N LEU A 327 -6.70 -21.13 4.69
CA LEU A 327 -6.64 -22.59 4.61
C LEU A 327 -7.00 -23.21 5.95
N LYS A 328 -8.12 -23.92 6.01
CA LYS A 328 -8.56 -24.67 7.20
C LYS A 328 -8.88 -26.10 6.82
N ASP A 329 -8.34 -27.05 7.57
CA ASP A 329 -8.57 -28.49 7.39
C ASP A 329 -8.35 -28.96 5.93
N GLY A 330 -7.31 -28.40 5.27
CA GLY A 330 -6.97 -28.70 3.88
C GLY A 330 -7.85 -28.04 2.82
N LYS A 331 -8.80 -27.18 3.22
CA LYS A 331 -9.73 -26.48 2.32
C LYS A 331 -9.56 -24.97 2.42
N TRP A 332 -9.66 -24.29 1.28
CA TRP A 332 -9.65 -22.83 1.22
C TRP A 332 -11.05 -22.31 1.57
N LEU A 333 -11.15 -21.46 2.59
CA LEU A 333 -12.36 -20.78 3.02
C LEU A 333 -12.32 -19.32 2.56
N ALA A 334 -13.39 -18.81 1.97
CA ALA A 334 -13.51 -17.39 1.66
C ALA A 334 -13.86 -16.58 2.91
N VAL A 335 -13.07 -15.55 3.24
CA VAL A 335 -13.41 -14.65 4.35
C VAL A 335 -14.34 -13.56 3.84
N LYS A 336 -15.59 -13.60 4.29
CA LYS A 336 -16.62 -12.64 3.87
C LYS A 336 -16.45 -11.32 4.61
N PRO A 337 -16.41 -10.17 3.90
CA PRO A 337 -16.33 -8.87 4.51
C PRO A 337 -17.48 -8.64 5.50
N GLN A 338 -17.13 -8.24 6.72
CA GLN A 338 -18.08 -7.82 7.74
C GLN A 338 -18.01 -6.29 7.90
N PRO A 339 -19.15 -5.57 7.84
CA PRO A 339 -19.18 -4.13 8.08
C PRO A 339 -18.61 -3.76 9.46
N ASP A 340 -17.87 -2.66 9.52
CA ASP A 340 -17.25 -2.13 10.75
C ASP A 340 -16.42 -3.18 11.51
N ALA A 341 -15.75 -4.09 10.77
CA ALA A 341 -14.90 -5.13 11.33
C ALA A 341 -13.45 -5.06 10.81
N PHE A 342 -12.53 -5.57 11.63
CA PHE A 342 -11.20 -5.98 11.18
C PHE A 342 -11.10 -7.50 11.16
N VAL A 343 -10.41 -8.04 10.17
CA VAL A 343 -9.94 -9.43 10.20
C VAL A 343 -8.62 -9.46 10.97
N ILE A 344 -8.51 -10.36 11.93
CA ILE A 344 -7.34 -10.60 12.75
C ILE A 344 -6.76 -11.96 12.39
N ASN A 345 -5.45 -12.04 12.24
CA ASN A 345 -4.77 -13.32 12.15
C ASN A 345 -3.46 -13.36 12.91
N LEU A 346 -3.13 -14.56 13.38
CA LEU A 346 -1.92 -14.84 14.11
C LEU A 346 -0.80 -15.05 13.10
N GLY A 347 0.36 -14.49 13.39
CA GLY A 347 1.59 -14.81 12.69
C GLY A 347 2.42 -15.85 13.43
N ASP A 348 3.52 -16.23 12.79
CA ASP A 348 4.37 -17.35 13.19
C ASP A 348 4.92 -17.18 14.61
N GLN A 349 5.10 -15.94 15.06
CA GLN A 349 5.64 -15.66 16.39
C GLN A 349 4.66 -16.04 17.50
N LEU A 350 3.36 -15.81 17.32
CA LEU A 350 2.35 -16.23 18.30
C LEU A 350 2.14 -17.75 18.29
N GLN A 351 2.32 -18.41 17.15
CA GLN A 351 2.38 -19.88 17.12
C GLN A 351 3.58 -20.42 17.91
N ALA A 352 4.76 -19.80 17.77
CA ALA A 352 5.95 -20.19 18.52
C ALA A 352 5.79 -19.96 20.03
N VAL A 353 5.35 -18.76 20.44
CA VAL A 353 5.13 -18.40 21.84
C VAL A 353 4.06 -19.27 22.50
N SER A 354 3.01 -19.64 21.79
CA SER A 354 1.97 -20.55 22.29
C SER A 354 2.39 -22.03 22.29
N ASN A 355 3.65 -22.34 21.94
CA ASN A 355 4.17 -23.70 21.77
C ASN A 355 3.29 -24.55 20.83
N GLY A 356 2.79 -23.96 19.74
CA GLY A 356 1.94 -24.63 18.75
C GLY A 356 0.48 -24.81 19.14
N LYS A 357 0.04 -24.33 20.32
CA LYS A 357 -1.38 -24.37 20.71
C LYS A 357 -2.24 -23.51 19.78
N TYR A 358 -1.73 -22.37 19.34
CA TYR A 358 -2.38 -21.50 18.37
C TYR A 358 -1.69 -21.53 17.01
N LYS A 359 -2.45 -21.28 15.95
CA LYS A 359 -2.01 -21.53 14.57
C LYS A 359 -1.80 -20.23 13.81
N SER A 360 -0.62 -20.08 13.22
CA SER A 360 -0.33 -19.21 12.09
C SER A 360 -0.76 -19.95 10.83
N VAL A 361 -1.72 -19.39 10.10
CA VAL A 361 -2.45 -20.13 9.06
C VAL A 361 -2.16 -19.59 7.68
N TRP A 362 -1.98 -20.53 6.76
CA TRP A 362 -1.82 -20.26 5.33
C TRP A 362 -3.02 -19.48 4.80
N HIS A 363 -2.74 -18.34 4.18
CA HIS A 363 -3.76 -17.49 3.60
C HIS A 363 -3.26 -16.88 2.28
N ARG A 364 -4.20 -16.52 1.40
CA ARG A 364 -3.92 -15.95 0.08
C ARG A 364 -4.94 -14.87 -0.27
N ALA A 365 -4.59 -14.01 -1.23
CA ALA A 365 -5.50 -13.03 -1.81
C ALA A 365 -5.72 -13.31 -3.29
N ILE A 366 -6.95 -13.66 -3.65
CA ILE A 366 -7.38 -13.82 -5.05
C ILE A 366 -7.77 -12.46 -5.66
N VAL A 367 -7.84 -12.43 -6.98
CA VAL A 367 -8.30 -11.29 -7.78
C VAL A 367 -9.56 -11.66 -8.54
N ASN A 368 -10.23 -10.68 -9.12
CA ASN A 368 -11.45 -10.86 -9.91
C ASN A 368 -11.42 -9.94 -11.15
N SER A 369 -12.32 -10.18 -12.10
CA SER A 369 -12.43 -9.42 -13.36
C SER A 369 -13.27 -8.16 -13.27
N ASP A 370 -14.07 -8.01 -12.22
CA ASP A 370 -15.21 -7.10 -12.23
C ASP A 370 -14.89 -5.78 -11.55
N GLN A 371 -14.25 -5.83 -10.37
CA GLN A 371 -14.02 -4.67 -9.52
C GLN A 371 -12.65 -4.71 -8.84
N ALA A 372 -12.01 -3.54 -8.77
CA ALA A 372 -10.79 -3.36 -8.01
C ALA A 372 -11.06 -3.61 -6.52
N ARG A 373 -10.09 -4.19 -5.81
CA ARG A 373 -10.18 -4.43 -4.37
C ARG A 373 -9.09 -3.67 -3.64
N MET A 374 -9.39 -3.16 -2.46
CA MET A 374 -8.40 -2.57 -1.56
C MET A 374 -8.31 -3.33 -0.23
N SER A 375 -7.17 -3.24 0.45
CA SER A 375 -7.10 -3.62 1.86
C SER A 375 -5.93 -2.91 2.56
N VAL A 376 -6.05 -2.72 3.86
CA VAL A 376 -4.99 -2.12 4.69
C VAL A 376 -4.61 -3.12 5.77
N ALA A 377 -3.44 -3.75 5.63
CA ALA A 377 -2.91 -4.69 6.60
C ALA A 377 -1.93 -3.96 7.53
N SER A 378 -2.17 -4.00 8.84
CA SER A 378 -1.24 -3.54 9.87
C SER A 378 -0.61 -4.74 10.56
N PHE A 379 0.70 -4.75 10.69
CA PHE A 379 1.50 -5.84 11.23
C PHE A 379 2.18 -5.39 12.51
N LEU A 380 1.95 -6.08 13.63
CA LEU A 380 2.75 -5.94 14.84
C LEU A 380 3.96 -6.86 14.73
N CYS A 381 5.15 -6.26 14.75
CA CYS A 381 6.41 -6.98 14.57
C CYS A 381 7.17 -7.00 15.89
N PRO A 382 7.65 -8.16 16.37
CA PRO A 382 8.51 -8.20 17.55
C PRO A 382 9.75 -7.32 17.40
N CYS A 383 10.36 -6.95 18.53
CA CYS A 383 11.67 -6.33 18.51
C CYS A 383 12.69 -7.31 17.88
N ASP A 384 13.63 -6.82 17.07
CA ASP A 384 14.64 -7.65 16.40
C ASP A 384 15.44 -8.53 17.38
N SER A 385 15.72 -8.01 18.58
CA SER A 385 16.43 -8.74 19.64
C SER A 385 15.53 -9.56 20.57
N ALA A 386 14.21 -9.58 20.32
CA ALA A 386 13.27 -10.38 21.10
C ALA A 386 13.63 -11.85 20.98
N LYS A 387 13.78 -12.53 22.13
CA LYS A 387 14.01 -13.96 22.20
C LYS A 387 12.65 -14.67 22.25
N ILE A 388 12.25 -15.21 21.12
CA ILE A 388 10.99 -15.93 20.94
C ILE A 388 11.13 -17.31 21.57
N SER A 389 10.32 -17.57 22.60
CA SER A 389 10.29 -18.83 23.35
C SER A 389 8.91 -19.04 23.95
N ALA A 390 8.52 -20.30 24.16
CA ALA A 390 7.30 -20.63 24.89
C ALA A 390 7.43 -20.30 26.39
N PRO A 391 6.47 -19.60 27.01
CA PRO A 391 6.43 -19.43 28.46
C PRO A 391 6.36 -20.78 29.18
N LYS A 392 7.07 -20.90 30.31
CA LYS A 392 7.18 -22.16 31.06
C LYS A 392 5.84 -22.76 31.44
N LEU A 393 4.86 -21.93 31.82
CA LEU A 393 3.51 -22.38 32.17
C LEU A 393 2.83 -23.19 31.05
N LEU A 394 3.19 -22.97 29.78
CA LEU A 394 2.65 -23.71 28.65
C LEU A 394 3.34 -25.06 28.39
N THR A 395 4.44 -25.34 29.09
CA THR A 395 5.27 -26.56 28.95
C THR A 395 5.48 -27.30 30.27
N GLU A 396 4.97 -26.77 31.39
CA GLU A 396 5.14 -27.30 32.75
C GLU A 396 4.39 -28.62 33.00
N ASP A 397 3.38 -28.93 32.20
CA ASP A 397 2.60 -30.18 32.26
C ASP A 397 3.33 -31.39 31.65
N GLY A 398 4.58 -31.22 31.21
CA GLY A 398 5.37 -32.24 30.53
C GLY A 398 5.12 -32.30 29.01
N SER A 399 4.33 -31.38 28.46
CA SER A 399 4.18 -31.24 27.01
C SER A 399 5.53 -31.00 26.34
N PRO A 400 5.79 -31.62 25.16
CA PRO A 400 7.03 -31.40 24.45
C PRO A 400 7.16 -29.93 24.03
N VAL A 401 8.36 -29.39 24.17
CA VAL A 401 8.73 -28.09 23.60
C VAL A 401 8.87 -28.29 22.09
N ILE A 402 7.94 -27.73 21.31
CA ILE A 402 7.86 -27.94 19.85
C ILE A 402 8.93 -27.11 19.13
N TYR A 403 9.16 -25.88 19.59
CA TYR A 403 10.08 -24.94 18.96
C TYR A 403 11.30 -24.68 19.83
N GLN A 404 12.49 -24.66 19.22
CA GLN A 404 13.68 -24.16 19.88
C GLN A 404 13.57 -22.64 20.10
N ASP A 405 14.32 -22.12 21.06
CA ASP A 405 14.42 -20.66 21.24
C ASP A 405 15.16 -20.01 20.07
N PHE A 406 14.68 -18.86 19.60
CA PHE A 406 15.37 -18.09 18.56
C PHE A 406 15.12 -16.59 18.72
N THR A 407 15.95 -15.76 18.10
CA THR A 407 15.67 -14.31 18.02
C THR A 407 14.80 -13.98 16.82
N TYR A 408 13.97 -12.94 16.92
CA TYR A 408 13.15 -12.50 15.78
C TYR A 408 14.02 -12.12 14.57
N ALA A 409 15.19 -11.49 14.78
CA ALA A 409 16.14 -11.19 13.70
C ALA A 409 16.64 -12.44 12.96
N GLU A 410 16.95 -13.53 13.67
CA GLU A 410 17.34 -14.80 13.04
C GLU A 410 16.21 -15.40 12.23
N TYR A 411 14.99 -15.41 12.77
CA TYR A 411 13.79 -15.84 12.07
C TYR A 411 13.56 -15.05 10.79
N TYR A 412 13.54 -13.72 10.91
CA TYR A 412 13.22 -12.81 9.83
C TYR A 412 14.27 -12.89 8.71
N LYS A 413 15.56 -13.05 9.05
CA LYS A 413 16.62 -13.28 8.06
C LYS A 413 16.40 -14.57 7.28
N LYS A 414 16.03 -15.68 7.95
CA LYS A 414 15.70 -16.94 7.26
C LYS A 414 14.46 -16.78 6.38
N PHE A 415 13.42 -16.12 6.87
CA PHE A 415 12.18 -15.86 6.12
C PHE A 415 12.47 -15.13 4.79
N TRP A 416 13.23 -14.02 4.82
CA TRP A 416 13.57 -13.26 3.61
C TRP A 416 14.58 -13.93 2.67
N SER A 417 15.29 -14.94 3.17
CA SER A 417 16.17 -15.76 2.32
C SER A 417 15.38 -16.67 1.37
N ARG A 418 14.12 -16.95 1.71
CA ARG A 418 13.21 -17.91 1.06
C ARG A 418 12.14 -17.21 0.20
N ASN A 419 11.42 -18.01 -0.59
CA ASN A 419 10.21 -17.57 -1.28
C ASN A 419 8.96 -17.88 -0.44
N LEU A 420 7.86 -17.14 -0.64
CA LEU A 420 6.63 -17.25 0.16
C LEU A 420 5.89 -18.60 0.00
N ASP A 421 6.10 -19.28 -1.11
CA ASP A 421 5.46 -20.54 -1.50
C ASP A 421 6.19 -21.79 -1.00
N GLN A 422 7.31 -21.62 -0.29
CA GLN A 422 8.06 -22.72 0.30
C GLN A 422 7.44 -23.16 1.65
N GLU A 423 7.87 -24.31 2.18
CA GLU A 423 7.43 -24.80 3.50
C GLU A 423 7.45 -23.71 4.59
N HIS A 424 6.51 -23.80 5.53
CA HIS A 424 6.32 -22.84 6.62
C HIS A 424 7.65 -22.53 7.34
N CYS A 425 8.06 -21.27 7.41
CA CYS A 425 9.43 -20.91 7.84
C CYS A 425 9.75 -21.36 9.28
N LEU A 426 8.73 -21.36 10.15
CA LEU A 426 8.81 -21.87 11.51
C LEU A 426 9.19 -23.37 11.63
N GLU A 427 9.03 -24.18 10.58
CA GLU A 427 9.49 -25.58 10.58
C GLU A 427 11.01 -25.70 10.77
N LEU A 428 11.77 -24.69 10.34
CA LEU A 428 13.23 -24.62 10.53
C LEU A 428 13.65 -24.37 12.00
N PHE A 429 12.67 -24.16 12.88
CA PHE A 429 12.87 -23.85 14.28
C PHE A 429 12.21 -24.88 15.21
N LYS A 430 11.71 -26.01 14.68
CA LYS A 430 11.27 -27.12 15.53
C LYS A 430 12.45 -27.85 16.18
N ASN A 431 12.21 -28.48 17.34
CA ASN A 431 13.15 -29.36 18.04
C ASN A 431 13.24 -30.76 17.42
#